data_AF-A0A837CFG1-F1
#
_entry.id   AF-A0A837CFG1-F1
#
_cell.length_a   1.000
_cell.length_b   1.000
_cell.length_c   1.000
_cell.angle_alpha   90.00
_cell.angle_beta   90.00
_cell.angle_gamma   90.00
#
_symmetry.space_group_name_H-M   'P 1'
#
loop_
_entity.id
_entity.type
_entity.pdbx_description
1 polymer ?
#
loop_
_entity_poly.entity_id
_entity_poly.type
_entity_poly.pdbx_seq_one_letter_code
_entity_poly.pdbx_strand_id
1 'polypeptide(L)'
;MARYDKGHRDATRRHIIDVASAQFRESGIAAVGLAGIMSEAGLTNGAFYTHFESKEDLVRAVLLDALERREQRHKDNLENGIALETTIRDYLSPRHRDHAGTGCPTAALASEIARHPNATREAFTAKMSDIIALMAAQMPDGSAAERRRRAMSVYATMVGALQLSRAVSDRQLSEEILENAVKAALALANGR
;
A
#
# COMPACT_ATOMS: atom_id res chain seq x y z
N MET A 1 10.09 -14.75 32.66
CA MET A 1 10.42 -13.35 32.33
C MET A 1 10.85 -13.16 30.87
N ALA A 2 11.76 -13.96 30.29
CA ALA A 2 12.24 -13.76 28.90
C ALA A 2 11.17 -13.82 27.78
N ARG A 3 10.14 -14.66 27.88
CA ARG A 3 9.03 -14.70 26.91
C ARG A 3 8.08 -13.51 27.01
N TYR A 4 7.90 -12.97 28.22
CA TYR A 4 7.02 -11.82 28.49
C TYR A 4 7.63 -10.52 27.95
N ASP A 5 8.94 -10.35 28.15
CA ASP A 5 9.71 -9.20 27.66
C ASP A 5 9.81 -9.17 26.12
N LYS A 6 10.04 -10.35 25.50
CA LYS A 6 10.00 -10.48 24.03
C LYS A 6 8.62 -10.14 23.45
N GLY A 7 7.55 -10.66 24.05
CA GLY A 7 6.18 -10.39 23.61
C GLY A 7 5.82 -8.90 23.70
N HIS A 8 6.23 -8.23 24.78
CA HIS A 8 6.05 -6.78 24.91
C HIS A 8 6.87 -6.01 23.88
N ARG A 9 8.13 -6.37 23.67
CA ARG A 9 9.00 -5.71 22.68
C ARG A 9 8.45 -5.83 21.25
N ASP A 10 7.94 -7.00 20.88
CA ASP A 10 7.33 -7.24 19.56
C ASP A 10 6.00 -6.50 19.39
N ALA A 11 5.22 -6.33 20.46
CA ALA A 11 3.99 -5.54 20.45
C ALA A 11 4.28 -4.04 20.28
N THR A 12 5.24 -3.50 21.04
CA THR A 12 5.67 -2.09 20.90
C THR A 12 6.24 -1.82 19.52
N ARG A 13 7.07 -2.74 18.98
CA ARG A 13 7.60 -2.62 17.63
C ARG A 13 6.49 -2.53 16.59
N ARG A 14 5.48 -3.41 16.67
CA ARG A 14 4.31 -3.39 15.77
C ARG A 14 3.50 -2.10 15.91
N HIS A 15 3.30 -1.62 17.13
CA HIS A 15 2.61 -0.36 17.35
C HIS A 15 3.31 0.83 16.67
N ILE A 16 4.65 0.90 16.76
CA ILE A 16 5.43 1.93 16.05
C ILE A 16 5.26 1.79 14.53
N ILE A 17 5.26 0.57 13.98
CA ILE A 17 5.00 0.33 12.55
C ILE A 17 3.61 0.85 12.16
N ASP A 18 2.57 0.50 12.91
CA ASP A 18 1.19 0.86 12.58
C ASP A 18 1.02 2.39 12.57
N VAL A 19 1.56 3.09 13.58
CA VAL A 19 1.55 4.56 13.67
C VAL A 19 2.35 5.20 12.52
N ALA A 20 3.58 4.73 12.28
CA ALA A 20 4.41 5.25 11.21
C ALA A 20 3.80 5.00 9.83
N SER A 21 3.17 3.84 9.62
CA SER A 21 2.45 3.49 8.38
C SER A 21 1.37 4.51 8.08
N ALA A 22 0.47 4.78 9.03
CA ALA A 22 -0.59 5.76 8.87
C ALA A 22 -0.02 7.15 8.52
N GLN A 23 0.92 7.65 9.34
CA GLN A 23 1.51 8.97 9.13
C GLN A 23 2.25 9.09 7.79
N PHE A 24 3.06 8.10 7.39
CA PHE A 24 3.74 8.12 6.10
C PHE A 24 2.74 8.17 4.95
N ARG A 25 1.65 7.41 5.04
CA ARG A 25 0.65 7.34 3.96
C ARG A 25 -0.22 8.59 3.88
N GLU A 26 -0.36 9.33 4.97
CA GLU A 26 -1.12 10.59 5.04
C GLU A 26 -0.27 11.80 4.66
N SER A 27 0.97 11.86 5.14
CA SER A 27 1.81 13.06 5.07
C SER A 27 3.10 12.88 4.25
N GLY A 28 3.42 11.66 3.83
CA GLY A 28 4.66 11.32 3.14
C GLY A 28 5.81 10.96 4.09
N ILE A 29 6.77 10.18 3.59
CA ILE A 29 7.93 9.71 4.38
C ILE A 29 8.86 10.87 4.75
N ALA A 30 9.09 11.79 3.81
CA ALA A 30 9.99 12.92 4.00
C ALA A 30 9.49 13.90 5.07
N ALA A 31 8.17 14.16 5.12
CA ALA A 31 7.57 15.12 6.04
C ALA A 31 7.48 14.62 7.49
N VAL A 32 7.37 13.30 7.67
CA VAL A 32 7.15 12.70 8.99
C VAL A 32 8.47 12.52 9.73
N GLY A 33 8.65 13.21 10.85
CA GLY A 33 9.83 13.10 11.72
C GLY A 33 9.72 11.98 12.76
N LEU A 34 10.85 11.47 13.23
CA LEU A 34 10.87 10.43 14.27
C LEU A 34 10.15 10.88 15.56
N ALA A 35 10.37 12.13 15.99
CA ALA A 35 9.73 12.65 17.19
C ALA A 35 8.20 12.66 17.09
N GLY A 36 7.65 12.96 15.91
CA GLY A 36 6.19 12.90 15.67
C GLY A 36 5.65 11.48 15.76
N ILE A 37 6.36 10.51 15.17
CA ILE A 37 5.99 9.09 15.25
C ILE A 37 5.98 8.59 16.70
N MET A 38 7.05 8.88 17.45
CA MET A 38 7.17 8.39 18.83
C MET A 38 6.16 9.06 19.76
N SER A 39 5.92 10.36 19.57
CA SER A 39 4.89 11.09 20.32
C SER A 39 3.50 10.50 20.09
N GLU A 40 3.13 10.24 18.83
CA GLU A 40 1.84 9.62 18.48
C GLU A 40 1.73 8.19 19.01
N ALA A 41 2.84 7.44 19.04
CA ALA A 41 2.91 6.11 19.64
C ALA A 41 2.91 6.12 21.17
N GLY A 42 2.90 7.28 21.83
CA GLY A 42 2.96 7.41 23.29
C GLY A 42 4.29 6.96 23.90
N LEU A 43 5.39 7.08 23.14
CA LEU A 43 6.71 6.58 23.48
C LEU A 43 7.76 7.70 23.47
N THR A 44 8.84 7.52 24.24
CA THR A 44 9.95 8.47 24.22
C THR A 44 10.81 8.30 22.96
N ASN A 45 11.47 9.37 22.52
CA ASN A 45 12.39 9.30 21.38
C ASN A 45 13.52 8.27 21.59
N GLY A 46 13.98 8.09 22.84
CA GLY A 46 15.01 7.10 23.17
C GLY A 46 14.55 5.65 22.95
N ALA A 47 13.25 5.36 23.12
CA ALA A 47 12.71 4.02 22.91
C ALA A 47 12.82 3.57 21.45
N PHE A 48 12.86 4.50 20.49
CA PHE A 48 12.98 4.18 19.07
C PHE A 48 14.18 3.27 18.77
N TYR A 49 15.35 3.65 19.31
CA TYR A 49 16.62 2.96 19.06
C TYR A 49 16.68 1.56 19.70
N THR A 50 15.68 1.19 20.51
CA THR A 50 15.51 -0.18 21.00
C THR A 50 14.83 -1.10 19.96
N HIS A 51 14.14 -0.52 18.98
CA HIS A 51 13.33 -1.24 18.00
C HIS A 51 13.83 -1.10 16.55
N PHE A 52 14.47 0.01 16.23
CA PHE A 52 14.94 0.35 14.89
C PHE A 52 16.32 0.99 14.94
N GLU A 53 17.18 0.64 13.99
CA GLU A 53 18.53 1.19 13.91
C GLU A 53 18.55 2.61 13.31
N SER A 54 17.56 2.93 12.49
CA SER A 54 17.45 4.22 11.80
C SER A 54 16.02 4.47 11.30
N LYS A 55 15.73 5.71 10.88
CA LYS A 55 14.48 6.02 10.17
C LYS A 55 14.32 5.18 8.90
N GLU A 56 15.42 4.88 8.21
CA GLU A 56 15.39 4.05 6.99
C GLU A 56 14.99 2.59 7.31
N ASP A 57 15.45 2.05 8.43
CA ASP A 57 15.02 0.72 8.91
C ASP A 57 13.51 0.71 9.23
N LEU A 58 13.00 1.78 9.86
CA LEU A 58 11.56 1.95 10.06
C LEU A 58 10.79 2.01 8.74
N VAL A 59 11.25 2.81 7.77
CA VAL A 59 10.61 2.92 6.44
C VAL A 59 10.51 1.56 5.77
N ARG A 60 11.60 0.79 5.76
CA ARG A 60 11.61 -0.55 5.16
C ARG A 60 10.63 -1.48 5.87
N ALA A 61 10.63 -1.50 7.20
CA ALA A 61 9.72 -2.35 7.98
C ALA A 61 8.25 -1.99 7.74
N VAL A 62 7.93 -0.70 7.68
CA VAL A 62 6.59 -0.19 7.38
C VAL A 62 6.15 -0.58 5.97
N LEU A 63 7.01 -0.41 4.97
CA LEU A 63 6.68 -0.78 3.59
C LEU A 63 6.45 -2.28 3.45
N LEU A 64 7.28 -3.12 4.07
CA LEU A 64 7.11 -4.57 4.07
C LEU A 64 5.78 -4.97 4.72
N ASP A 65 5.51 -4.52 5.94
CA ASP A 65 4.26 -4.84 6.65
C ASP A 65 3.01 -4.37 5.87
N ALA A 66 3.03 -3.13 5.35
CA ALA A 66 1.89 -2.59 4.62
C ALA A 66 1.63 -3.32 3.30
N LEU A 67 2.67 -3.76 2.59
CA LEU A 67 2.55 -4.53 1.37
C LEU A 67 2.16 -5.99 1.65
N GLU A 68 2.63 -6.59 2.75
CA GLU A 68 2.24 -7.94 3.19
C GLU A 68 0.76 -8.00 3.56
N ARG A 69 0.25 -7.03 4.34
CA ARG A 69 -1.18 -6.94 4.61
C ARG A 69 -2.00 -6.77 3.34
N ARG A 70 -1.44 -6.08 2.34
CA ARG A 70 -2.10 -5.90 1.05
C ARG A 70 -2.11 -7.18 0.23
N GLU A 71 -0.98 -7.86 0.16
CA GLU A 71 -0.84 -9.18 -0.46
C GLU A 71 -1.81 -10.18 0.18
N GLN A 72 -1.88 -10.22 1.51
CA GLN A 72 -2.82 -11.08 2.24
C GLN A 72 -4.27 -10.77 1.88
N ARG A 73 -4.66 -9.49 1.83
CA ARG A 73 -6.02 -9.11 1.40
C ARG A 73 -6.35 -9.58 -0.02
N HIS A 74 -5.37 -9.59 -0.94
CA HIS A 74 -5.57 -10.15 -2.28
C HIS A 74 -5.76 -11.67 -2.25
N LYS A 75 -5.04 -12.39 -1.38
CA LYS A 75 -5.23 -13.83 -1.15
C LYS A 75 -6.60 -14.12 -0.54
N ASP A 76 -7.00 -13.38 0.50
CA ASP A 76 -8.29 -13.55 1.16
C ASP A 76 -9.45 -13.30 0.16
N ASN A 77 -9.33 -12.27 -0.70
CA ASN A 77 -10.33 -12.01 -1.74
C ASN A 77 -10.44 -13.18 -2.72
N LEU A 78 -9.31 -13.77 -3.12
CA LEU A 78 -9.27 -14.94 -3.99
C LEU A 78 -9.93 -16.16 -3.33
N GLU A 79 -9.55 -16.45 -2.09
CA GLU A 79 -10.07 -17.60 -1.32
C GLU A 79 -11.58 -17.47 -1.06
N ASN A 80 -12.07 -16.26 -0.81
CA ASN A 80 -13.48 -15.97 -0.58
C ASN A 80 -14.28 -15.76 -1.89
N GLY A 81 -13.66 -15.93 -3.06
CA GLY A 81 -14.34 -15.78 -4.35
C GLY A 81 -14.82 -14.35 -4.66
N ILE A 82 -14.20 -13.33 -4.06
CA ILE A 82 -14.51 -11.93 -4.33
C ILE A 82 -14.08 -11.59 -5.76
N ALA A 83 -15.04 -11.20 -6.59
CA ALA A 83 -14.77 -10.85 -7.97
C ALA A 83 -13.76 -9.69 -8.10
N LEU A 84 -12.93 -9.75 -9.14
CA LEU A 84 -11.98 -8.69 -9.47
C LEU A 84 -12.67 -7.34 -9.66
N GLU A 85 -13.87 -7.33 -10.23
CA GLU A 85 -14.68 -6.12 -10.38
C GLU A 85 -14.99 -5.45 -9.03
N THR A 86 -15.41 -6.23 -8.03
CA THR A 86 -15.66 -5.73 -6.67
C THR A 86 -14.40 -5.13 -6.07
N THR A 87 -13.25 -5.78 -6.27
CA THR A 87 -11.96 -5.27 -5.79
C THR A 87 -11.56 -3.96 -6.47
N ILE A 88 -11.78 -3.83 -7.79
CA ILE A 88 -11.51 -2.60 -8.55
C ILE A 88 -12.39 -1.45 -8.05
N ARG A 89 -13.70 -1.70 -7.88
CA ARG A 89 -14.66 -0.68 -7.43
C ARG A 89 -14.40 -0.23 -5.99
N ASP A 90 -14.09 -1.15 -5.07
CA ASP A 90 -13.71 -0.79 -3.70
C ASP A 90 -12.42 0.04 -3.66
N TYR A 91 -11.44 -0.32 -4.49
CA TYR A 91 -10.19 0.42 -4.57
C TYR A 91 -10.38 1.83 -5.15
N LEU A 92 -11.14 1.98 -6.23
CA LEU A 92 -11.38 3.25 -6.90
C LEU A 92 -12.65 3.92 -6.36
N SER A 93 -12.69 4.10 -5.04
CA SER A 93 -13.83 4.67 -4.32
C SER A 93 -13.46 5.97 -3.59
N PRO A 94 -14.44 6.87 -3.34
CA PRO A 94 -14.25 8.03 -2.48
C PRO A 94 -13.73 7.64 -1.10
N ARG A 95 -14.23 6.54 -0.52
CA ARG A 95 -13.74 5.99 0.74
C ARG A 95 -12.22 5.77 0.69
N HIS A 96 -11.71 5.12 -0.35
CA HIS A 96 -10.27 4.88 -0.43
C HIS A 96 -9.49 6.16 -0.73
N ARG A 97 -10.02 7.07 -1.56
CA ARG A 97 -9.40 8.38 -1.82
C ARG A 97 -9.19 9.15 -0.52
N ASP A 98 -10.24 9.24 0.30
CA ASP A 98 -10.29 10.11 1.48
C ASP A 98 -9.56 9.51 2.71
N HIS A 99 -9.21 8.22 2.68
CA HIS A 99 -8.54 7.52 3.79
C HIS A 99 -7.15 7.01 3.38
N ALA A 100 -6.21 7.92 3.13
CA ALA A 100 -4.85 7.58 2.71
C ALA A 100 -4.11 6.74 3.77
N GLY A 101 -4.28 7.04 5.05
CA GLY A 101 -3.65 6.35 6.19
C GLY A 101 -3.91 4.84 6.23
N THR A 102 -5.06 4.38 5.73
CA THR A 102 -5.45 2.95 5.72
C THR A 102 -5.53 2.34 4.32
N GLY A 103 -5.20 3.09 3.28
CA GLY A 103 -5.38 2.71 1.87
C GLY A 103 -4.32 1.78 1.25
N CYS A 104 -3.98 1.99 -0.02
CA CYS A 104 -2.87 1.35 -0.73
C CYS A 104 -1.54 2.09 -0.46
N PRO A 105 -0.48 1.43 0.00
CA PRO A 105 0.79 2.10 0.29
C PRO A 105 1.47 2.58 -1.00
N THR A 106 1.35 1.83 -2.09
CA THR A 106 1.90 2.23 -3.40
C THR A 106 1.30 3.54 -3.90
N ALA A 107 -0.02 3.71 -3.80
CA ALA A 107 -0.67 4.96 -4.22
C ALA A 107 -0.27 6.17 -3.35
N ALA A 108 0.08 5.95 -2.08
CA ALA A 108 0.54 7.02 -1.22
C ALA A 108 2.04 7.35 -1.40
N LEU A 109 2.88 6.33 -1.63
CA LEU A 109 4.33 6.44 -1.38
C LEU A 109 5.23 6.17 -2.59
N ALA A 110 4.71 5.72 -3.74
CA ALA A 110 5.54 5.27 -4.87
C ALA A 110 6.60 6.28 -5.31
N SER A 111 6.26 7.57 -5.37
CA SER A 111 7.18 8.65 -5.79
C SER A 111 8.30 8.91 -4.78
N GLU A 112 8.07 8.63 -3.49
CA GLU A 112 9.10 8.76 -2.45
C GLU A 112 9.98 7.51 -2.41
N ILE A 113 9.38 6.32 -2.48
CA ILE A 113 10.09 5.03 -2.53
C ILE A 113 11.16 5.03 -3.63
N ALA A 114 10.87 5.66 -4.77
CA ALA A 114 11.82 5.79 -5.88
C ALA A 114 13.15 6.49 -5.51
N ARG A 115 13.18 7.27 -4.42
CA ARG A 115 14.35 8.02 -3.94
C ARG A 115 15.04 7.39 -2.72
N HIS A 116 14.50 6.27 -2.21
CA HIS A 116 15.11 5.54 -1.10
C HIS A 116 16.24 4.60 -1.58
N PRO A 117 17.12 4.14 -0.66
CA PRO A 117 18.18 3.18 -0.96
C PRO A 117 17.70 1.90 -1.66
N ASN A 118 18.60 1.26 -2.41
CA ASN A 118 18.29 0.05 -3.19
C ASN A 118 17.65 -1.07 -2.36
N ALA A 119 18.12 -1.32 -1.15
CA ALA A 119 17.55 -2.35 -0.27
C ALA A 119 16.03 -2.15 -0.02
N THR A 120 15.58 -0.91 0.11
CA THR A 120 14.16 -0.57 0.30
C THR A 120 13.38 -0.72 -1.00
N ARG A 121 13.99 -0.36 -2.14
CA ARG A 121 13.40 -0.53 -3.48
C ARG A 121 13.30 -2.01 -3.89
N GLU A 122 14.23 -2.84 -3.48
CA GLU A 122 14.22 -4.30 -3.70
C GLU A 122 13.08 -4.96 -2.91
N ALA A 123 12.90 -4.60 -1.64
CA ALA A 123 11.77 -5.05 -0.83
C ALA A 123 10.43 -4.69 -1.48
N PHE A 124 10.29 -3.46 -1.97
CA PHE A 124 9.12 -3.03 -2.72
C PHE A 124 8.92 -3.84 -4.01
N THR A 125 9.99 -4.09 -4.76
CA THR A 125 9.96 -4.83 -6.04
C THR A 125 9.47 -6.26 -5.87
N ALA A 126 9.96 -6.97 -4.84
CA ALA A 126 9.54 -8.33 -4.53
C ALA A 126 8.04 -8.39 -4.25
N LYS A 127 7.55 -7.56 -3.31
CA LYS A 127 6.13 -7.54 -2.93
C LYS A 127 5.20 -7.09 -4.06
N MET A 128 5.64 -6.12 -4.85
CA MET A 128 4.92 -5.72 -6.05
C MET A 128 4.77 -6.85 -7.05
N SER A 129 5.80 -7.69 -7.22
CA SER A 129 5.75 -8.84 -8.11
C SER A 129 4.73 -9.88 -7.66
N ASP A 130 4.61 -10.10 -6.35
CA ASP A 130 3.63 -11.01 -5.74
C ASP A 130 2.20 -10.50 -5.93
N ILE A 131 1.95 -9.21 -5.66
CA ILE A 131 0.63 -8.58 -5.88
C ILE A 131 0.20 -8.68 -7.34
N ILE A 132 1.10 -8.40 -8.28
CA ILE A 132 0.83 -8.53 -9.71
C ILE A 132 0.52 -9.98 -10.10
N ALA A 133 1.20 -10.96 -9.51
CA ALA A 133 0.90 -12.38 -9.75
C ALA A 133 -0.50 -12.76 -9.25
N LEU A 134 -0.90 -12.30 -8.06
CA LEU A 134 -2.24 -12.51 -7.51
C LEU A 134 -3.34 -11.87 -8.36
N MET A 135 -3.09 -10.67 -8.90
CA MET A 135 -4.02 -10.03 -9.84
C MET A 135 -4.08 -10.76 -11.18
N ALA A 136 -2.94 -11.23 -11.69
CA ALA A 136 -2.88 -11.99 -12.94
C ALA A 136 -3.63 -13.33 -12.85
N ALA A 137 -3.69 -13.95 -11.67
CA ALA A 137 -4.45 -15.17 -11.43
C ALA A 137 -5.98 -14.96 -11.54
N GLN A 138 -6.47 -13.73 -11.43
CA GLN A 138 -7.90 -13.38 -11.54
C GLN A 138 -8.33 -13.00 -12.96
N MET A 139 -7.39 -12.89 -13.90
CA MET A 139 -7.73 -12.52 -15.28
C MET A 139 -8.42 -13.71 -15.97
N PRO A 140 -9.55 -13.49 -16.66
CA PRO A 140 -10.44 -14.58 -17.08
C PRO A 140 -9.89 -15.47 -18.21
N ASP A 141 -8.99 -14.95 -19.05
CA ASP A 141 -8.54 -15.61 -20.28
C ASP A 141 -7.07 -15.29 -20.63
N GLY A 142 -6.61 -15.69 -21.83
CA GLY A 142 -5.27 -15.39 -22.36
C GLY A 142 -4.13 -16.22 -21.75
N SER A 143 -2.94 -16.12 -22.33
CA SER A 143 -1.71 -16.72 -21.83
C SER A 143 -1.26 -16.11 -20.49
N ALA A 144 -0.38 -16.81 -19.76
CA ALA A 144 0.18 -16.29 -18.52
C ALA A 144 0.87 -14.92 -18.70
N ALA A 145 1.55 -14.71 -19.83
CA ALA A 145 2.19 -13.44 -20.17
C ALA A 145 1.16 -12.32 -20.43
N GLU A 146 0.06 -12.61 -21.11
CA GLU A 146 -1.03 -11.65 -21.35
C GLU A 146 -1.78 -11.29 -20.06
N ARG A 147 -2.08 -12.27 -19.21
CA ARG A 147 -2.68 -12.03 -17.89
C ARG A 147 -1.80 -11.17 -17.01
N ARG A 148 -0.48 -11.44 -16.98
CA ARG A 148 0.49 -10.63 -16.24
C ARG A 148 0.54 -9.19 -16.77
N ARG A 149 0.59 -9.00 -18.09
CA ARG A 149 0.59 -7.67 -18.71
C ARG A 149 -0.66 -6.87 -18.34
N ARG A 150 -1.84 -7.50 -18.45
CA ARG A 150 -3.11 -6.86 -18.06
C ARG A 150 -3.16 -6.53 -16.58
N ALA A 151 -2.69 -7.43 -15.71
CA ALA A 151 -2.59 -7.16 -14.28
C ALA A 151 -1.73 -5.92 -13.97
N MET A 152 -0.58 -5.76 -14.65
CA MET A 152 0.25 -4.56 -14.51
C MET A 152 -0.47 -3.30 -14.98
N SER A 153 -1.17 -3.35 -16.12
CA SER A 153 -1.97 -2.23 -16.62
C SER A 153 -3.11 -1.86 -15.67
N VAL A 154 -3.88 -2.84 -15.19
CA VAL A 154 -4.96 -2.63 -14.22
C VAL A 154 -4.41 -2.01 -12.94
N TYR A 155 -3.31 -2.53 -12.40
CA TYR A 155 -2.69 -2.00 -11.19
C TYR A 155 -2.20 -0.56 -11.38
N ALA A 156 -1.56 -0.25 -12.51
CA ALA A 156 -1.10 1.09 -12.84
C ALA A 156 -2.27 2.07 -12.98
N THR A 157 -3.35 1.68 -13.66
CA THR A 157 -4.59 2.48 -13.76
C THR A 157 -5.19 2.75 -12.38
N MET A 158 -5.29 1.71 -11.53
CA MET A 158 -5.83 1.85 -10.18
C MET A 158 -5.00 2.83 -9.34
N VAL A 159 -3.69 2.61 -9.26
CA VAL A 159 -2.77 3.44 -8.46
C VAL A 159 -2.76 4.88 -8.97
N GLY A 160 -2.58 5.08 -10.28
CA GLY A 160 -2.47 6.41 -10.88
C GLY A 160 -3.77 7.21 -10.77
N ALA A 161 -4.92 6.60 -11.01
CA ALA A 161 -6.21 7.27 -10.86
C ALA A 161 -6.47 7.69 -9.41
N LEU A 162 -6.14 6.83 -8.44
CA LEU A 162 -6.29 7.19 -7.04
C LEU A 162 -5.38 8.37 -6.65
N GLN A 163 -4.14 8.39 -7.14
CA GLN A 163 -3.21 9.50 -6.94
C GLN A 163 -3.75 10.81 -7.52
N LEU A 164 -4.19 10.79 -8.78
CA LEU A 164 -4.76 11.96 -9.44
C LEU A 164 -6.03 12.45 -8.73
N SER A 165 -6.91 11.53 -8.32
CA SER A 165 -8.14 11.88 -7.61
C SER A 165 -7.89 12.59 -6.28
N ARG A 166 -6.77 12.30 -5.60
CA ARG A 166 -6.35 12.97 -4.36
C ARG A 166 -5.67 14.32 -4.62
N ALA A 167 -5.03 14.48 -5.78
CA ALA A 167 -4.23 15.65 -6.10
C ALA A 167 -5.07 16.83 -6.62
N VAL A 168 -6.19 16.55 -7.29
CA VAL A 168 -7.08 17.61 -7.80
C VAL A 168 -7.90 18.23 -6.66
N SER A 169 -8.08 19.56 -6.71
CA SER A 169 -8.92 20.29 -5.75
C SER A 169 -10.40 20.31 -6.14
N ASP A 170 -10.71 20.05 -7.42
CA ASP A 170 -12.08 19.95 -7.92
C ASP A 170 -12.69 18.59 -7.57
N ARG A 171 -13.75 18.62 -6.75
CA ARG A 171 -14.45 17.43 -6.28
C ARG A 171 -15.14 16.66 -7.41
N GLN A 172 -15.68 17.35 -8.41
CA GLN A 172 -16.34 16.72 -9.55
C GLN A 172 -15.30 16.02 -10.42
N LEU A 173 -14.21 16.70 -10.77
CA LEU A 173 -13.10 16.09 -11.51
C LEU A 173 -12.52 14.88 -10.77
N SER A 174 -12.39 14.95 -9.44
CA SER A 174 -11.95 13.83 -8.61
C SER A 174 -12.86 12.59 -8.76
N GLU A 175 -14.18 12.78 -8.82
CA GLU A 175 -15.15 11.68 -9.04
C GLU A 175 -15.06 11.12 -10.45
N GLU A 176 -15.01 12.01 -11.45
CA GLU A 176 -14.89 11.61 -12.85
C GLU A 176 -13.62 10.79 -13.09
N ILE A 177 -12.49 11.13 -12.45
CA ILE A 177 -11.26 10.34 -12.51
C ILE A 177 -11.50 8.92 -11.98
N LEU A 178 -12.11 8.77 -10.81
CA LEU A 178 -12.37 7.46 -10.20
C LEU A 178 -13.32 6.62 -11.05
N GLU A 179 -14.43 7.20 -11.50
CA GLU A 179 -15.44 6.51 -12.31
C GLU A 179 -14.89 6.04 -13.66
N ASN A 180 -14.15 6.90 -14.36
CA ASN A 180 -13.55 6.54 -15.64
C ASN A 180 -12.43 5.51 -15.46
N ALA A 181 -11.67 5.60 -14.37
CA ALA A 181 -10.66 4.59 -14.05
C ALA A 181 -11.26 3.22 -13.74
N VAL A 182 -12.44 3.15 -13.09
CA VAL A 182 -13.16 1.88 -12.91
C VAL A 182 -13.50 1.27 -14.27
N LYS A 183 -14.08 2.05 -15.19
CA LYS A 183 -14.43 1.57 -16.54
C LYS A 183 -13.18 1.08 -17.29
N ALA A 184 -12.11 1.87 -17.26
CA ALA A 184 -10.84 1.53 -17.92
C ALA A 184 -10.20 0.27 -17.33
N ALA A 185 -10.14 0.15 -16.00
CA ALA A 185 -9.57 -1.01 -15.33
C ALA A 185 -10.36 -2.30 -15.63
N LEU A 186 -11.70 -2.22 -15.70
CA LEU A 186 -12.54 -3.36 -16.08
C LEU A 186 -12.36 -3.75 -17.56
N ALA A 187 -12.21 -2.78 -18.46
CA ALA A 187 -11.92 -3.05 -19.87
C ALA A 187 -10.57 -3.77 -20.01
N LEU A 188 -9.52 -3.23 -19.38
CA LEU A 188 -8.17 -3.83 -19.34
C LEU A 188 -8.20 -5.25 -18.76
N ALA A 189 -8.94 -5.49 -17.68
CA ALA A 189 -9.05 -6.82 -17.08
C ALA A 189 -9.71 -7.84 -18.03
N ASN A 190 -10.71 -7.40 -18.79
CA ASN A 190 -11.44 -8.24 -19.75
C ASN A 190 -10.78 -8.30 -21.15
N GLY A 191 -9.60 -7.70 -21.33
CA GLY A 191 -8.90 -7.70 -22.62
C GLY A 191 -9.58 -6.87 -23.71
N ARG A 192 -10.31 -5.81 -23.33
CA ARG A 192 -11.02 -4.89 -24.23
C ARG A 192 -10.36 -3.52 -24.26
#